data_AF-A0A269XLC7-F1
#
_entry.id   AF-A0A269XLC7-F1
#
_cell.length_a   1.000
_cell.length_b   1.000
_cell.length_c   1.000
_cell.angle_alpha   90.00
_cell.angle_beta   90.00
_cell.angle_gamma   90.00
#
_symmetry.space_group_name_H-M   'P 1'
#
loop_
_entity.id
_entity.type
_entity.pdbx_description
1 polymer ?
#
loop_
_entity_poly.entity_id
_entity_poly.type
_entity_poly.pdbx_seq_one_letter_code
_entity_poly.pdbx_strand_id
1 'polypeptide(L)'
;REIQIKVAQGAKPGEGGQLPGSKVYPWIAETRGSTPGIGLISPPPHHDIYSIEDLAQLIHDLKNANKEADIAVKLVSKTGVGTIASGVAKAFADKIVISGYDGGTGASPKTSIQHAGVPWE
;
A
#
# COMPACT_ATOMS: atom_id res chain seq x y z
N ARG A 1 2.16 -2.39 -17.74
CA ARG A 1 0.78 -1.91 -17.96
C ARG A 1 0.28 -1.13 -16.76
N GLU A 2 0.51 -1.56 -15.51
CA GLU A 2 0.15 -0.77 -14.33
C GLU A 2 1.19 -0.93 -13.21
N ILE A 3 1.43 0.13 -12.45
CA ILE A 3 2.18 0.15 -11.19
C ILE A 3 1.23 0.66 -10.10
N GLN A 4 1.11 -0.06 -8.98
CA GLN A 4 0.23 0.32 -7.89
C GLN A 4 1.03 0.80 -6.67
N ILE A 5 0.86 2.07 -6.32
CA ILE A 5 1.32 2.63 -5.04
C ILE A 5 0.35 2.17 -3.96
N LYS A 6 0.81 1.24 -3.12
CA LYS A 6 0.02 0.69 -2.02
C LYS A 6 0.19 1.54 -0.77
N VAL A 7 -0.67 2.53 -0.56
CA VAL A 7 -0.64 3.37 0.67
C VAL A 7 -1.14 2.58 1.87
N ALA A 8 -2.23 1.81 1.70
CA ALA A 8 -2.82 1.04 2.80
C ALA A 8 -3.56 -0.22 2.29
N GLN A 9 -4.03 -1.06 3.22
CA GLN A 9 -4.90 -2.21 2.93
C GLN A 9 -5.99 -2.38 3.98
N GLY A 10 -7.16 -2.86 3.57
CA GLY A 10 -8.35 -3.00 4.42
C GLY A 10 -8.12 -3.73 5.74
N ALA A 11 -7.45 -4.90 5.69
CA ALA A 11 -7.22 -5.73 6.88
C ALA A 11 -6.29 -5.12 7.96
N LYS A 12 -5.56 -4.05 7.62
CA LYS A 12 -4.64 -3.33 8.51
C LYS A 12 -4.22 -1.99 7.90
N PRO A 13 -5.09 -0.96 7.94
CA PRO A 13 -4.87 0.29 7.21
C PRO A 13 -3.72 1.13 7.76
N GLY A 14 -3.39 0.98 9.05
CA GLY A 14 -2.34 1.75 9.73
C GLY A 14 -1.01 1.01 9.89
N GLU A 15 -0.82 -0.12 9.20
CA GLU A 15 0.37 -0.96 9.37
C GLU A 15 0.96 -1.42 8.04
N GLY A 16 2.23 -1.83 8.09
CA GLY A 16 2.94 -2.42 6.97
C GLY A 16 2.62 -3.91 6.73
N GLY A 17 3.15 -4.43 5.62
CA GLY A 17 3.15 -5.85 5.31
C GLY A 17 3.85 -6.69 6.40
N GLN A 18 3.37 -7.92 6.60
CA GLN A 18 3.99 -8.86 7.54
C GLN A 18 4.17 -10.20 6.82
N LEU A 19 5.38 -10.76 6.90
CA LEU A 19 5.70 -12.10 6.43
C LEU A 19 6.48 -12.84 7.53
N PRO A 20 5.88 -13.86 8.17
CA PRO A 20 6.57 -14.65 9.20
C PRO A 20 7.85 -15.29 8.67
N GLY A 21 8.90 -15.34 9.50
CA GLY A 21 10.21 -15.87 9.11
C GLY A 21 10.17 -17.32 8.63
N SER A 22 9.27 -18.14 9.19
CA SER A 22 9.02 -19.52 8.75
C SER A 22 8.54 -19.63 7.29
N LYS A 23 8.06 -18.52 6.70
CA LYS A 23 7.65 -18.43 5.30
C LYS A 23 8.68 -17.72 4.43
N VAL A 24 9.82 -17.29 4.97
CA VAL A 24 10.89 -16.61 4.23
C VAL A 24 11.90 -17.65 3.75
N TYR A 25 11.47 -18.43 2.74
CA TYR A 25 12.33 -19.40 2.06
C TYR A 25 13.49 -18.71 1.32
N PRO A 26 14.60 -19.42 1.01
CA PRO A 26 15.75 -18.82 0.33
C PRO A 26 15.41 -18.01 -0.92
N TRP A 27 14.55 -18.52 -1.80
CA TRP A 27 14.13 -17.83 -3.03
C TRP A 27 13.26 -16.58 -2.76
N ILE A 28 12.50 -16.56 -1.65
CA ILE A 28 11.74 -15.37 -1.21
C ILE A 28 12.72 -14.31 -0.69
N ALA A 29 13.71 -14.74 0.09
CA ALA A 29 14.72 -13.85 0.64
C ALA A 29 15.55 -13.21 -0.49
N GLU A 30 15.96 -14.01 -1.48
CA GLU A 30 16.66 -13.55 -2.69
C GLU A 30 15.82 -12.51 -3.46
N THR A 31 14.55 -12.82 -3.73
CA THR A 31 13.62 -11.90 -4.42
C THR A 31 13.48 -10.55 -3.69
N ARG A 32 13.64 -10.55 -2.36
CA ARG A 32 13.42 -9.37 -1.51
C ARG A 32 14.71 -8.72 -1.02
N GLY A 33 15.88 -9.24 -1.39
CA GLY A 33 17.17 -8.78 -0.83
C GLY A 33 17.24 -8.91 0.69
N SER A 34 16.65 -9.95 1.27
CA SER A 34 16.56 -10.16 2.72
C SER A 34 17.24 -11.47 3.18
N THR A 35 17.30 -11.71 4.49
CA THR A 35 17.89 -12.93 5.07
C THR A 35 16.85 -14.06 5.17
N PRO A 36 17.16 -15.28 4.69
CA PRO A 36 16.28 -16.44 4.85
C PRO A 36 15.93 -16.71 6.32
N GLY A 37 14.68 -17.09 6.59
CA GLY A 37 14.20 -17.42 7.95
C GLY A 37 13.92 -16.21 8.86
N ILE A 38 14.30 -14.98 8.48
CA ILE A 38 14.05 -13.77 9.26
C ILE A 38 12.69 -13.17 8.88
N GLY A 39 11.87 -12.85 9.89
CA GLY A 39 10.57 -12.23 9.68
C GLY A 39 10.68 -10.85 9.03
N LEU A 40 9.81 -10.55 8.08
CA LEU A 40 9.78 -9.25 7.39
C LEU A 40 8.54 -8.48 7.83
N ILE A 41 8.78 -7.38 8.54
CA ILE A 41 7.77 -6.39 8.91
C ILE A 41 8.11 -5.12 8.15
N SER A 42 7.24 -4.71 7.23
CA SER A 42 7.44 -3.46 6.49
C SER A 42 7.15 -2.27 7.40
N PRO A 43 7.88 -1.15 7.23
CA PRO A 43 7.47 0.13 7.82
C PRO A 43 6.01 0.45 7.46
N PRO A 44 5.21 1.02 8.39
CA PRO A 44 3.85 1.42 8.09
C PRO A 44 3.75 2.50 7.01
N PRO A 45 4.51 3.62 7.06
CA PRO A 45 4.50 4.59 5.98
C PRO A 45 5.53 4.23 4.90
N HIS A 46 5.25 4.69 3.68
CA HIS A 46 6.27 4.88 2.66
C HIS A 46 7.19 6.03 3.12
N HIS A 47 8.49 5.78 3.24
CA HIS A 47 9.44 6.76 3.78
C HIS A 47 9.70 7.96 2.86
N ASP A 48 9.19 7.89 1.64
CA ASP A 48 9.20 8.87 0.57
C ASP A 48 7.81 9.51 0.37
N ILE A 49 6.83 9.27 1.26
CA ILE A 49 5.50 9.88 1.20
C ILE A 49 5.08 10.37 2.59
N TYR A 50 5.31 11.65 2.89
CA TYR A 50 4.85 12.29 4.12
C TYR A 50 3.76 13.34 3.90
N SER A 51 3.48 13.66 2.64
CA SER A 51 2.53 14.69 2.21
C SER A 51 1.94 14.34 0.84
N ILE A 52 0.99 15.15 0.36
CA ILE A 52 0.35 14.91 -0.95
C ILE A 52 1.29 15.25 -2.11
N GLU A 53 2.17 16.22 -1.90
CA GLU A 53 3.23 16.62 -2.83
C GLU A 53 4.30 15.55 -2.96
N ASP A 54 4.64 14.85 -1.88
CA ASP A 54 5.56 13.70 -1.94
C ASP A 54 4.96 12.54 -2.76
N LEU A 55 3.65 12.28 -2.61
CA LEU A 55 2.95 11.30 -3.44
C LEU A 55 2.99 11.71 -4.93
N ALA A 56 2.79 13.00 -5.21
CA ALA A 56 2.89 13.51 -6.58
C ALA A 56 4.29 13.33 -7.15
N GLN A 57 5.33 13.53 -6.34
CA GLN A 57 6.71 13.29 -6.73
C GLN A 57 6.94 11.81 -7.06
N LEU A 58 6.46 10.89 -6.21
CA LEU A 58 6.58 9.46 -6.49
C LEU A 58 5.82 9.06 -7.78
N ILE A 59 4.62 9.58 -8.00
CA ILE A 59 3.86 9.33 -9.25
C ILE A 59 4.65 9.84 -10.47
N HIS A 60 5.24 11.03 -10.37
CA HIS A 60 6.08 11.60 -11.41
C HIS A 60 7.28 10.70 -11.70
N ASP A 61 7.98 10.22 -10.67
CA ASP A 61 9.15 9.37 -10.81
C ASP A 61 8.81 8.02 -11.46
N LEU A 62 7.68 7.42 -11.07
CA LEU A 62 7.20 6.16 -11.66
C LEU A 62 6.80 6.31 -13.12
N LYS A 63 6.11 7.40 -13.49
CA LYS A 63 5.76 7.68 -14.90
C LYS A 63 7.00 7.95 -15.75
N ASN A 64 8.03 8.56 -15.19
CA ASN A 64 9.31 8.76 -15.89
C ASN A 64 10.10 7.45 -16.04
N ALA A 65 10.10 6.60 -15.01
CA ALA A 65 10.74 5.29 -15.06
C ALA A 65 10.05 4.34 -16.05
N ASN A 66 8.72 4.44 -16.19
CA ASN A 66 7.95 3.65 -17.13
C ASN A 66 6.77 4.43 -17.72
N LYS A 67 6.97 5.01 -18.91
CA LYS A 67 5.97 5.84 -19.60
C LYS A 67 4.73 5.07 -20.07
N GLU A 68 4.81 3.75 -20.16
CA GLU A 68 3.73 2.86 -20.62
C GLU A 68 2.91 2.27 -19.45
N ALA A 69 3.19 2.67 -18.21
CA ALA A 69 2.49 2.19 -17.03
C ALA A 69 1.48 3.21 -16.51
N ASP A 70 0.24 2.76 -16.31
CA ASP A 70 -0.72 3.46 -15.47
C ASP A 70 -0.25 3.43 -14.01
N ILE A 71 -0.45 4.51 -13.28
CA ILE A 71 -0.18 4.60 -11.85
C ILE A 71 -1.50 4.56 -11.08
N ALA A 72 -1.68 3.49 -10.31
CA ALA A 72 -2.82 3.32 -9.42
C ALA A 72 -2.43 3.63 -7.97
N VAL A 73 -3.25 4.36 -7.24
CA VAL A 73 -3.06 4.58 -5.80
C VAL A 73 -4.13 3.82 -5.02
N LYS A 74 -3.68 2.90 -4.17
CA LYS A 74 -4.57 2.08 -3.34
C LYS A 74 -4.73 2.69 -1.95
N LEU A 75 -5.94 3.14 -1.67
CA LEU A 75 -6.39 3.68 -0.39
C LEU A 75 -7.33 2.67 0.31
N VAL A 76 -7.62 2.95 1.57
CA VAL A 76 -8.63 2.23 2.35
C VAL A 76 -9.79 3.17 2.65
N SER A 77 -11.01 2.65 2.56
CA SER A 77 -12.21 3.38 2.91
C SER A 77 -12.14 3.86 4.36
N LYS A 78 -12.43 5.15 4.54
CA LYS A 78 -12.56 5.84 5.83
C LYS A 78 -13.28 7.16 5.58
N THR A 79 -13.97 7.67 6.59
CA THR A 79 -14.47 9.05 6.57
C THR A 79 -13.36 10.03 6.16
N GLY A 80 -13.60 10.83 5.12
CA GLY A 80 -12.63 11.77 4.57
C GLY A 80 -11.78 11.24 3.41
N VAL A 81 -11.92 9.98 3.01
CA VAL A 81 -11.18 9.41 1.87
C VAL A 81 -11.44 10.15 0.55
N GLY A 82 -12.63 10.75 0.36
CA GLY A 82 -12.94 11.56 -0.83
C GLY A 82 -12.06 12.81 -0.97
N THR A 83 -11.72 13.48 0.15
CA THR A 83 -10.79 14.62 0.15
C THR A 83 -9.39 14.17 -0.26
N ILE A 84 -8.94 13.04 0.28
CA ILE A 84 -7.65 12.44 -0.07
C ILE A 84 -7.64 12.04 -1.55
N ALA A 85 -8.70 11.38 -2.04
CA ALA A 85 -8.83 10.96 -3.42
C ALA A 85 -8.78 12.15 -4.40
N SER A 86 -9.34 13.29 -4.01
CA SER A 86 -9.24 14.54 -4.78
C SER A 86 -7.79 15.02 -4.89
N GLY A 87 -7.03 14.94 -3.80
CA GLY A 87 -5.59 15.22 -3.81
C GLY A 87 -4.82 14.25 -4.70
N VAL A 88 -5.11 12.95 -4.60
CA VAL A 88 -4.49 11.88 -5.41
C VAL A 88 -4.74 12.10 -6.90
N ALA A 89 -5.96 12.50 -7.29
CA ALA A 89 -6.27 12.83 -8.68
C ALA A 89 -5.46 14.04 -9.17
N LYS A 90 -5.30 15.07 -8.34
CA LYS A 90 -4.45 16.24 -8.64
C LYS A 90 -2.95 15.90 -8.69
N ALA A 91 -2.54 14.82 -8.03
CA ALA A 91 -1.18 14.27 -8.08
C ALA A 91 -0.91 13.42 -9.33
N PHE A 92 -1.83 13.41 -10.31
CA PHE A 92 -1.71 12.71 -11.60
C PHE A 92 -1.72 11.17 -11.53
N ALA A 93 -2.36 10.59 -10.51
CA ALA A 93 -2.68 9.16 -10.52
C ALA A 93 -3.70 8.85 -11.62
N ASP A 94 -3.50 7.77 -12.37
CA ASP A 94 -4.42 7.34 -13.43
C ASP A 94 -5.63 6.59 -12.86
N LYS A 95 -5.45 5.92 -11.71
CA LYS A 95 -6.51 5.16 -11.03
C LYS A 95 -6.45 5.34 -9.52
N ILE A 96 -7.61 5.34 -8.88
CA ILE A 96 -7.75 5.34 -7.43
C ILE A 96 -8.52 4.07 -7.05
N VAL A 97 -7.92 3.24 -6.19
CA VAL A 97 -8.53 2.01 -5.71
C VAL A 97 -8.93 2.21 -4.25
N ILE A 98 -10.22 2.10 -3.95
CA ILE A 98 -10.74 2.13 -2.59
C ILE A 98 -10.98 0.70 -2.10
N SER A 99 -10.32 0.31 -1.02
CA SER A 99 -10.53 -0.99 -0.37
C SER A 99 -11.39 -0.83 0.89
N GLY A 100 -12.43 -1.65 1.04
CA GLY A 100 -13.17 -1.77 2.29
C GLY A 100 -12.36 -2.44 3.40
N TYR A 101 -12.90 -2.42 4.62
CA TYR A 101 -12.34 -3.12 5.79
C TYR A 101 -12.30 -4.65 5.64
N ASP A 102 -13.14 -5.19 4.76
CA ASP A 102 -13.38 -6.62 4.51
C ASP A 102 -12.31 -7.29 3.64
N GLY A 103 -11.25 -6.56 3.26
CA GLY A 103 -10.14 -7.12 2.49
C GLY A 103 -9.39 -8.23 3.25
N GLY A 104 -9.07 -9.33 2.57
CA GLY A 104 -8.30 -10.43 3.15
C GLY A 104 -6.82 -10.12 3.42
N THR A 105 -6.18 -10.94 4.26
CA THR A 105 -4.73 -10.86 4.51
C THR A 105 -4.14 -12.20 4.93
N GLY A 106 -2.89 -12.46 4.53
CA GLY A 106 -2.16 -13.65 4.96
C GLY A 106 -1.54 -13.55 6.36
N ALA A 107 -1.37 -12.33 6.90
CA ALA A 107 -0.84 -12.07 8.24
C ALA A 107 -1.14 -10.62 8.68
N SER A 108 -1.89 -10.48 9.77
CA SER A 108 -2.27 -9.20 10.37
C SER A 108 -2.68 -9.39 11.84
N PRO A 109 -2.52 -8.39 12.73
CA PRO A 109 -3.09 -8.43 14.07
C PRO A 109 -4.61 -8.58 14.02
N LYS A 110 -5.17 -9.40 14.92
CA LYS A 110 -6.63 -9.63 15.00
C LYS A 110 -7.40 -8.32 15.23
N THR A 111 -6.84 -7.43 16.05
CA THR A 111 -7.41 -6.11 16.35
C THR A 111 -7.60 -5.28 15.09
N SER A 112 -6.62 -5.28 14.18
CA SER A 112 -6.66 -4.50 12.95
C SER A 112 -7.69 -5.05 11.96
N ILE A 113 -7.84 -6.38 11.89
CA ILE A 113 -8.87 -7.01 11.07
C ILE A 113 -10.28 -6.69 11.59
N GLN A 114 -10.47 -6.67 12.90
CA GLN A 114 -11.80 -6.53 13.51
C GLN A 114 -12.26 -5.08 13.71
N HIS A 115 -11.32 -4.13 13.79
CA HIS A 115 -11.62 -2.78 14.28
C HIS A 115 -11.08 -1.64 13.41
N ALA A 116 -10.44 -1.91 12.28
CA ALA A 116 -9.89 -0.87 11.41
C ALA A 116 -10.53 -0.86 10.01
N GLY A 117 -10.76 0.35 9.47
CA GLY A 117 -11.43 0.57 8.19
C GLY A 117 -12.94 0.75 8.33
N VAL A 118 -13.60 1.14 7.23
CA VAL A 118 -15.07 1.20 7.12
C VAL A 118 -15.51 0.46 5.82
N PRO A 119 -16.81 0.18 5.63
CA PRO A 119 -17.32 -0.38 4.37
C PRO A 119 -16.91 0.44 3.14
N TRP A 120 -16.93 -0.17 1.96
CA TRP A 120 -16.55 0.54 0.74
C TRP A 120 -17.71 1.38 0.18
N GLU A 121 -18.94 1.08 0.59
CA GLU A 121 -20.17 1.83 0.37
C GLU A 121 -20.22 3.15 1.16
#